data_AF-A0A830C7J3-F1
#
_entry.id   AF-A0A830C7J3-F1
#
_cell.length_a   1.000
_cell.length_b   1.000
_cell.length_c   1.000
_cell.angle_alpha   90.00
_cell.angle_beta   90.00
_cell.angle_gamma   90.00
#
_symmetry.space_group_name_H-M   'P 1'
#
loop_
_entity.id
_entity.type
_entity.pdbx_description
1 polymer ?
#
loop_
_entity_poly.entity_id
_entity_poly.type
_entity_poly.pdbx_seq_one_letter_code
_entity_poly.pdbx_strand_id
1 'polypeptide(L)'
;MYLFQVGLKHGGIFVLKENIGRSGFILDKEDKSVTRSDPYFKHLFKKCGLRIYRMKDQKGFPGELFAVKMYALTTELPKRVRSSRSMRNNESQHALPQFMVSTSL
;
A
#
# COMPACT_ATOMS: atom_id res chain seq x y z
N MET A 1 2.63 11.02 -16.29
CA MET A 1 1.71 9.91 -15.93
C MET A 1 0.93 9.37 -17.12
N TYR A 2 0.35 10.20 -18.00
CA TYR A 2 -0.36 9.72 -19.20
C TYR A 2 0.44 8.77 -20.10
N LEU A 3 1.72 9.05 -20.34
CA LEU A 3 2.59 8.17 -21.13
C LEU A 3 2.68 6.74 -20.56
N PHE A 4 2.70 6.59 -19.23
CA PHE A 4 2.79 5.28 -18.60
C PHE A 4 1.51 4.46 -18.77
N GLN A 5 0.36 5.08 -19.02
CA GLN A 5 -0.88 4.34 -19.24
C GLN A 5 -0.91 3.65 -20.59
N VAL A 6 -0.42 4.35 -21.61
CA VAL A 6 -0.39 3.83 -22.99
C VAL A 6 0.67 2.73 -23.14
N GLY A 7 1.75 2.79 -22.34
CA GLY A 7 2.85 1.82 -22.40
C GLY A 7 2.62 0.51 -21.62
N LEU A 8 1.55 0.38 -20.82
CA LEU A 8 1.30 -0.83 -20.04
C LEU A 8 0.59 -1.89 -20.90
N LYS A 9 1.17 -3.10 -20.93
CA LYS A 9 0.47 -4.30 -21.43
C LYS A 9 -0.76 -4.61 -20.55
N HIS A 10 -1.71 -5.37 -21.09
CA HIS A 10 -2.85 -5.88 -20.30
C HIS A 10 -2.36 -6.60 -19.04
N GLY A 11 -2.98 -6.31 -17.89
CA GLY A 11 -2.57 -6.79 -16.57
C GLY A 11 -1.29 -6.15 -16.01
N GLY A 12 -0.72 -5.17 -16.71
CA GLY A 12 0.52 -4.50 -16.31
C GLY A 12 0.37 -3.67 -15.04
N ILE A 13 1.46 -3.62 -14.26
CA ILE A 13 1.59 -2.81 -13.05
C ILE A 13 2.71 -1.80 -13.25
N PHE A 14 2.44 -0.54 -12.92
CA PHE A 14 3.43 0.52 -12.81
C PHE A 14 3.74 0.76 -11.33
N VAL A 15 5.01 0.73 -10.94
CA VAL A 15 5.43 0.97 -9.55
C VAL A 15 6.07 2.34 -9.43
N LEU A 16 5.51 3.19 -8.59
CA LEU A 16 6.11 4.46 -8.19
C LEU A 16 6.73 4.31 -6.80
N LYS A 17 8.02 4.61 -6.65
CA LYS A 17 8.70 4.72 -5.35
C LYS A 17 9.17 6.17 -5.18
N GLU A 18 8.70 6.85 -4.14
CA GLU A 18 8.95 8.28 -3.95
C GLU A 18 9.02 8.67 -2.47
N ASN A 19 9.74 9.75 -2.17
CA ASN A 19 9.72 10.55 -0.96
C ASN A 19 8.31 11.13 -0.73
N ILE A 20 7.88 11.11 0.53
CA ILE A 20 6.56 11.55 0.96
C ILE A 20 6.69 12.68 1.97
N GLY A 21 6.14 13.84 1.61
CA GLY A 21 6.02 14.99 2.49
C GLY A 21 4.88 14.82 3.50
N ARG A 22 4.97 15.50 4.64
CA ARG A 22 3.94 15.44 5.70
C ARG A 22 2.59 16.01 5.24
N SER A 23 2.60 17.13 4.52
CA SER A 23 1.39 17.76 3.98
C SER A 23 1.73 18.57 2.72
N GLY A 24 0.73 18.80 1.85
CA GLY A 24 0.89 19.58 0.63
C GLY A 24 2.06 19.12 -0.25
N PHE A 25 2.98 20.04 -0.53
CA PHE A 25 4.22 19.80 -1.24
C PHE A 25 5.35 20.67 -0.67
N ILE A 26 6.58 20.23 -0.87
CA ILE A 26 7.81 20.92 -0.45
C ILE A 26 8.65 21.12 -1.70
N LEU A 27 9.03 22.37 -1.98
CA LEU A 27 9.96 22.71 -3.07
C LEU A 27 11.38 22.72 -2.50
N ASP A 28 12.22 21.85 -3.05
CA ASP A 28 13.65 21.94 -2.85
C ASP A 28 14.24 22.91 -3.89
N LYS A 29 14.94 23.93 -3.40
CA LYS A 29 15.50 24.99 -4.25
C LYS A 29 16.89 24.65 -4.76
N GLU A 30 17.57 23.70 -4.15
CA GLU A 30 18.93 23.31 -4.52
C GLU A 30 18.88 22.42 -5.77
N ASP A 31 18.05 21.37 -5.73
CA ASP A 31 17.90 20.42 -6.85
C ASP A 31 16.68 20.70 -7.75
N LYS A 32 15.89 21.73 -7.43
CA LYS A 32 14.64 22.11 -8.14
C LYS A 32 13.57 21.02 -8.15
N SER A 33 13.54 20.16 -7.14
CA SER A 33 12.57 19.07 -7.01
C SER A 33 11.36 19.45 -6.15
N VAL A 34 10.30 18.64 -6.25
CA VAL A 34 9.09 18.80 -5.42
C VAL A 34 8.72 17.48 -4.77
N THR A 35 8.83 17.42 -3.44
CA THR A 35 8.36 16.31 -2.63
C THR A 35 6.87 16.53 -2.28
N ARG A 36 6.01 15.52 -2.50
CA ARG A 36 4.55 15.66 -2.32
C ARG A 36 4.02 14.75 -1.21
N SER A 37 2.88 15.11 -0.62
CA SER A 37 2.21 14.25 0.36
C SER A 37 1.47 13.08 -0.27
N ASP A 38 1.20 12.04 0.52
CA ASP A 38 0.43 10.87 0.10
C ASP A 38 -0.99 11.23 -0.43
N PRO A 39 -1.77 12.11 0.23
CA PRO A 39 -3.03 12.61 -0.33
C PRO A 39 -2.87 13.29 -1.69
N TYR A 40 -1.79 14.04 -1.88
CA TYR A 40 -1.50 14.70 -3.16
C TYR A 40 -1.27 13.67 -4.26
N PHE A 41 -0.41 12.67 -4.03
CA PHE A 41 -0.18 11.59 -5.00
C PHE A 41 -1.47 10.83 -5.33
N LYS A 42 -2.27 10.48 -4.33
CA LYS A 42 -3.57 9.81 -4.52
C LYS A 42 -4.52 10.62 -5.40
N HIS A 43 -4.55 11.94 -5.21
CA HIS A 43 -5.32 12.85 -6.08
C HIS A 43 -4.82 12.84 -7.52
N LEU A 44 -3.50 12.88 -7.73
CA LEU A 44 -2.91 12.78 -9.07
C LEU A 44 -3.22 11.45 -9.74
N PHE A 45 -3.12 10.34 -9.01
CA PHE A 45 -3.46 9.00 -9.52
C PHE A 45 -4.91 8.97 -10.00
N LYS A 46 -5.85 9.48 -9.18
CA LYS A 46 -7.26 9.58 -9.53
C LYS A 46 -7.47 10.46 -10.77
N LYS A 47 -6.83 11.63 -10.84
CA LYS A 47 -6.92 12.53 -12.01
C LYS A 47 -6.44 11.88 -13.30
N CYS A 48 -5.42 11.03 -13.20
CA CYS A 48 -4.94 10.28 -14.35
C CYS A 48 -5.77 9.02 -14.62
N GLY A 49 -6.69 8.60 -13.75
CA GLY A 49 -7.42 7.33 -13.92
C GLY A 49 -6.58 6.09 -13.56
N LEU A 50 -5.48 6.25 -12.82
CA LEU A 50 -4.74 5.14 -12.23
C LEU A 50 -5.39 4.70 -10.92
N ARG A 51 -5.34 3.40 -10.66
CA ARG A 51 -5.84 2.77 -9.44
C ARG A 51 -4.67 2.19 -8.66
N ILE A 52 -4.73 2.33 -7.34
CA ILE A 52 -3.77 1.72 -6.44
C ILE A 52 -4.12 0.23 -6.31
N TYR A 53 -3.23 -0.63 -6.77
CA TYR A 53 -3.28 -2.07 -6.54
C TYR A 53 -2.74 -2.43 -5.15
N ARG A 54 -1.61 -1.83 -4.75
CA ARG A 54 -0.98 -2.04 -3.45
C ARG A 54 -0.13 -0.83 -3.06
N MET A 55 0.05 -0.60 -1.76
CA MET A 55 1.02 0.37 -1.24
C MET A 55 1.88 -0.27 -0.16
N LYS A 56 3.10 0.25 0.01
CA LYS A 56 4.01 -0.17 1.08
C LYS A 56 4.94 0.96 1.47
N ASP A 57 5.10 1.19 2.76
CA ASP A 57 6.14 2.07 3.31
C ASP A 57 7.49 1.35 3.37
N GLN A 58 8.54 2.06 2.99
CA GLN A 58 9.91 1.62 3.17
C GLN A 58 10.26 1.65 4.66
N LYS A 59 10.77 0.53 5.17
CA LYS A 59 11.22 0.42 6.56
C LYS A 59 12.73 0.65 6.68
N GLY A 60 13.18 0.96 7.89
CA GLY A 60 14.60 1.06 8.24
C GLY A 60 15.27 2.35 7.80
N PHE A 61 14.51 3.37 7.39
CA PHE A 61 15.05 4.70 7.11
C PHE A 61 15.15 5.51 8.41
N PRO A 62 16.22 6.34 8.57
CA PRO A 62 16.32 7.29 9.66
C PRO A 62 15.14 8.28 9.70
N GLY A 63 14.78 8.74 10.90
CA GLY A 63 13.59 9.59 11.13
C GLY A 63 13.75 11.03 10.65
N GLU A 64 14.98 11.46 10.39
CA GLU A 64 15.35 12.76 9.84
C GLU A 64 15.14 12.85 8.33
N LEU A 65 15.01 11.71 7.63
CA LEU A 65 14.76 11.68 6.20
C LEU A 65 13.26 11.68 5.89
N PHE A 66 12.91 12.03 4.64
CA PHE A 66 11.56 11.81 4.16
C PHE A 66 11.21 10.32 4.20
N ALA A 67 9.97 10.03 4.63
CA ALA A 67 9.43 8.70 4.47
C ALA A 67 9.36 8.34 2.98
N VAL A 68 9.69 7.10 2.63
CA VAL A 68 9.61 6.63 1.24
C VAL A 68 8.45 5.65 1.11
N LYS A 69 7.56 5.87 0.14
CA LYS A 69 6.42 4.99 -0.13
C LYS A 69 6.47 4.45 -1.56
N MET A 70 6.08 3.18 -1.69
CA MET A 70 5.91 2.49 -2.96
C MET A 70 4.42 2.30 -3.25
N TYR A 71 4.00 2.65 -4.46
CA TYR A 71 2.66 2.47 -4.98
C TYR A 71 2.71 1.57 -6.21
N ALA A 72 2.05 0.41 -6.15
CA ALA A 72 1.73 -0.38 -7.33
C ALA A 72 0.42 0.14 -7.92
N LEU A 73 0.47 0.65 -9.15
CA LEU A 73 -0.63 1.28 -9.86
C LEU A 73 -1.00 0.47 -11.10
N THR A 74 -2.28 0.47 -11.45
CA THR A 74 -2.81 -0.17 -12.65
C THR A 74 -3.88 0.71 -13.29
N THR A 75 -4.10 0.53 -14.59
CA THR A 75 -5.23 1.12 -15.33
C THR A 75 -6.49 0.26 -15.22
N GLU A 76 -6.36 -1.00 -14.79
CA GLU A 76 -7.46 -1.95 -14.75
C GLU A 76 -8.24 -1.89 -13.44
N LEU A 77 -9.53 -2.23 -13.52
CA LEU A 77 -10.32 -2.46 -12.32
C LEU A 77 -9.81 -3.72 -11.61
N PRO A 78 -9.64 -3.70 -10.27
CA PRO A 78 -9.29 -4.90 -9.53
C PRO A 78 -10.32 -5.99 -9.83
N LYS A 79 -9.87 -7.11 -10.41
CA LYS A 79 -10.74 -8.29 -10.58
C LYS A 79 -11.18 -8.71 -9.18
N ARG A 80 -12.48 -8.68 -8.89
CA ARG A 80 -13.04 -9.19 -7.62
C ARG A 80 -12.63 -10.66 -7.51
N VAL A 81 -11.62 -10.96 -6.72
CA VAL A 81 -11.29 -12.34 -6.36
C VAL A 81 -12.46 -12.84 -5.50
N ARG A 82 -13.30 -13.72 -6.06
CA ARG A 82 -14.24 -14.51 -5.25
C ARG A 82 -13.38 -15.40 -4.36
N SER A 83 -13.28 -15.06 -3.08
CA SER A 83 -12.61 -15.90 -2.10
C SER A 83 -13.38 -17.22 -1.99
N SER A 84 -12.90 -18.28 -2.61
CA SER A 84 -13.31 -19.65 -2.30
C SER A 84 -12.58 -20.10 -1.02
N ARG A 85 -13.05 -19.63 0.14
CA ARG A 85 -12.68 -20.26 1.42
C ARG A 85 -13.48 -21.56 1.57
N SER A 86 -12.87 -22.68 1.17
CA SER A 86 -13.23 -23.99 1.74
C SER A 86 -12.41 -24.15 3.02
N MET A 87 -13.03 -23.85 4.17
CA MET A 87 -12.51 -24.28 5.47
C MET A 87 -12.82 -25.77 5.61
N ARG A 88 -11.80 -26.62 5.52
CA ARG A 88 -11.87 -28.01 5.98
C ARG A 88 -11.48 -28.02 7.46
N ASN A 89 -12.47 -28.16 8.33
CA ASN A 89 -12.25 -28.44 9.74
C ASN A 89 -11.94 -29.93 9.90
N ASN A 90 -10.77 -30.24 10.45
CA ASN A 90 -10.47 -31.57 11.00
C ASN A 90 -9.77 -31.34 12.33
N GLU A 91 -10.52 -31.35 13.42
CA GLU A 91 -9.99 -31.51 14.76
C GLU A 91 -10.78 -32.62 15.46
N SER A 92 -10.13 -33.78 15.56
CA SER A 92 -10.56 -34.91 16.37
C SER A 92 -10.06 -34.69 17.79
N GLN A 93 -11.02 -34.58 18.73
CA GLN A 93 -11.02 -35.10 20.10
C GLN A 93 -9.68 -35.19 20.85
N HIS A 94 -9.56 -34.45 21.96
CA HIS A 94 -9.20 -35.04 23.26
C HIS A 94 -9.47 -34.06 24.43
N ALA A 95 -10.36 -34.49 25.34
CA ALA A 95 -10.48 -34.22 26.78
C ALA A 95 -10.53 -32.76 27.33
N LEU A 96 -11.69 -32.40 27.90
CA LEU A 96 -11.84 -31.52 29.08
C LEU A 96 -11.36 -32.31 30.35
N PRO A 97 -11.10 -31.73 31.56
CA PRO A 97 -11.75 -30.50 32.07
C PRO A 97 -10.97 -29.62 33.11
N GLN A 98 -11.57 -28.46 33.42
CA GLN A 98 -11.63 -27.70 34.70
C GLN A 98 -10.66 -26.56 35.09
N PHE A 99 -11.33 -25.53 35.63
CA PHE A 99 -10.98 -24.50 36.64
C PHE A 99 -10.22 -23.20 36.25
N MET A 100 -10.95 -22.08 36.42
CA MET A 100 -10.66 -20.86 37.25
C MET A 100 -9.25 -20.88 37.91
N VAL A 101 -8.42 -19.83 37.98
CA VAL A 101 -8.57 -18.54 38.71
C VAL A 101 -7.38 -17.59 38.36
N SER A 102 -7.64 -16.28 38.27
CA SER A 102 -6.88 -15.11 38.80
C SER A 102 -5.40 -14.79 38.47
N THR A 103 -5.21 -13.45 38.40
CA THR A 103 -4.07 -12.59 38.84
C THR A 103 -2.91 -12.25 37.89
N SER A 104 -2.94 -10.97 37.49
CA SER A 104 -1.87 -9.96 37.46
C SER A 104 -0.41 -10.38 37.65
N LEU A 105 0.45 -9.87 36.76
CA LEU A 105 1.61 -9.03 37.06
C LEU A 105 1.82 -8.04 35.91
#